data_AF-A0A151T1D2-F1
#
_entry.id   AF-A0A151T1D2-F1
#
_cell.length_a   1.000
_cell.length_b   1.000
_cell.length_c   1.000
_cell.angle_alpha   90.00
_cell.angle_beta   90.00
_cell.angle_gamma   90.00
#
_symmetry.space_group_name_H-M   'P 1'
#
loop_
_entity.id
_entity.type
_entity.pdbx_description
1 polymer ?
#
loop_
_entity_poly.entity_id
_entity_poly.type
_entity_poly.pdbx_seq_one_letter_code
_entity_poly.pdbx_strand_id
1 'polypeptide(L)'
;LYHKKMYQPLTRKRLDDMKQADWEFLNRQALGVIRLTLAKNVVFNILNEKTTANLMKALSNMYEKPTIINKVYLICQLVNLRMGEGNSVTNHINEFNTILA
;
A
#
# COMPACT_ATOMS: atom_id res chain seq x y z
N LEU A 1 21.43 11.18 -0.33
CA LEU A 1 20.60 12.08 -1.18
C LEU A 1 19.67 11.37 -2.19
N TYR A 2 19.93 10.13 -2.63
CA TYR A 2 19.13 9.47 -3.68
C TYR A 2 17.74 8.95 -3.24
N HIS A 3 17.58 8.53 -1.99
CA HIS A 3 16.32 7.93 -1.50
C HIS A 3 15.14 8.92 -1.46
N LYS A 4 15.38 10.21 -1.22
CA LYS A 4 14.30 11.21 -1.08
C LYS A 4 13.58 11.51 -2.41
N LYS A 5 14.25 11.30 -3.56
CA LYS A 5 13.67 11.54 -4.89
C LYS A 5 12.78 10.39 -5.39
N MET A 6 13.02 9.16 -4.94
CA MET A 6 12.28 7.98 -5.40
C MET A 6 10.81 7.96 -5.00
N TYR A 7 10.44 8.59 -3.88
CA TYR A 7 9.05 8.67 -3.43
C TYR A 7 8.26 9.84 -4.04
N GLN A 8 8.91 10.72 -4.80
CA GLN A 8 8.26 11.90 -5.38
C GLN A 8 7.14 11.54 -6.38
N PRO A 9 7.29 10.54 -7.26
CA PRO A 9 6.20 10.10 -8.13
C PRO A 9 4.97 9.56 -7.40
N LEU A 10 5.10 9.17 -6.12
CA LEU A 10 3.99 8.68 -5.29
C LEU A 10 3.12 9.83 -4.72
N THR A 11 3.72 11.00 -4.50
CA THR A 11 3.06 12.15 -3.84
C THR A 11 2.19 12.99 -4.79
N ARG A 12 2.01 12.55 -6.04
CA ARG A 12 1.15 13.17 -7.08
C ARG A 12 1.48 14.62 -7.45
N LYS A 13 2.53 15.21 -6.88
CA LYS A 13 2.95 16.59 -7.14
C LYS A 13 4.36 16.61 -7.71
N ARG A 14 4.48 17.18 -8.91
CA ARG A 14 5.76 17.59 -9.47
C ARG A 14 6.30 18.75 -8.61
N LEU A 15 7.59 18.73 -8.24
CA LEU A 15 8.22 19.92 -7.65
C LEU A 15 8.32 21.02 -8.70
N ASP A 16 8.06 22.26 -8.32
CA ASP A 16 8.05 23.41 -9.23
C ASP A 16 9.39 23.62 -9.94
N ASP A 17 10.50 23.22 -9.31
CA ASP A 17 11.85 23.33 -9.87
C ASP A 17 12.23 22.20 -10.86
N MET A 18 11.36 21.20 -11.04
CA MET A 18 11.69 20.00 -11.82
C MET A 18 11.16 20.08 -13.25
N LYS A 19 12.02 19.76 -14.23
CA LYS A 19 11.64 19.69 -15.64
C LYS A 19 10.67 18.52 -15.88
N GLN A 20 9.75 18.72 -16.82
CA GLN A 20 8.74 17.72 -17.18
C GLN A 20 9.36 16.38 -17.64
N ALA A 21 10.42 16.43 -18.45
CA ALA A 21 11.10 15.23 -18.93
C ALA A 21 11.74 14.41 -17.80
N ASP A 22 12.36 15.10 -16.83
CA ASP A 22 12.97 14.45 -15.66
C ASP A 22 11.91 13.80 -14.77
N TRP A 23 10.75 14.46 -14.62
CA TRP A 23 9.61 13.91 -13.90
C TRP A 23 9.03 12.67 -14.58
N GLU A 24 8.85 12.69 -15.90
CA GLU A 24 8.33 11.55 -16.66
C GLU A 24 9.28 10.35 -16.60
N PHE A 25 10.59 10.60 -16.68
CA PHE A 25 11.60 9.56 -16.52
C PHE A 25 11.53 8.90 -15.13
N LEU A 26 11.47 9.71 -14.06
CA LEU A 26 11.35 9.22 -12.69
C LEU A 26 10.05 8.44 -12.47
N ASN A 27 8.92 8.95 -12.97
CA ASN A 27 7.63 8.29 -12.90
C ASN A 27 7.64 6.95 -13.65
N ARG A 28 8.28 6.86 -14.83
CA ARG A 28 8.44 5.60 -15.57
C ARG A 28 9.30 4.60 -14.81
N GLN A 29 10.40 5.04 -14.20
CA GLN A 29 11.28 4.17 -13.41
C GLN A 29 10.55 3.61 -12.19
N ALA A 30 9.88 4.47 -11.42
CA ALA A 30 9.09 4.06 -10.25
C ALA A 30 7.96 3.09 -10.64
N LEU A 31 7.26 3.35 -11.75
CA LEU A 31 6.24 2.44 -12.28
C LEU A 31 6.81 1.04 -12.60
N GLY A 32 7.99 0.99 -13.23
CA GLY A 32 8.66 -0.27 -13.55
C GLY A 32 9.07 -1.06 -12.31
N VAL A 33 9.68 -0.38 -11.32
CA VAL A 33 10.09 -1.01 -10.06
C VAL A 33 8.89 -1.62 -9.33
N ILE A 34 7.80 -0.87 -9.18
CA ILE A 34 6.61 -1.37 -8.46
C ILE A 34 6.03 -2.60 -9.17
N ARG A 35 5.92 -2.58 -10.50
CA ARG A 35 5.44 -3.74 -11.27
C ARG A 35 6.31 -4.98 -11.10
N LEU A 36 7.63 -4.80 -11.02
CA LEU A 36 8.59 -5.90 -10.82
C LEU A 36 8.53 -6.49 -9.40
N THR A 37 8.19 -5.68 -8.39
CA THR A 37 8.10 -6.15 -7.00
C THR A 37 6.79 -6.85 -6.66
N LEU A 38 5.76 -6.71 -7.50
CA LEU A 38 4.44 -7.27 -7.23
C LEU A 38 4.29 -8.68 -7.79
N ALA A 39 3.50 -9.51 -7.09
CA ALA A 39 3.15 -10.83 -7.58
C ALA A 39 2.34 -10.76 -8.88
N LYS A 40 2.53 -11.76 -9.76
CA LYS A 40 1.94 -11.78 -11.12
C LYS A 40 0.44 -11.52 -11.13
N ASN A 41 -0.30 -12.11 -10.19
CA ASN A 41 -1.76 -11.95 -10.04
C ASN A 41 -2.19 -10.51 -9.70
N VAL A 42 -1.34 -9.74 -9.01
CA VAL A 42 -1.61 -8.34 -8.67
C VAL A 42 -1.26 -7.43 -9.85
N VAL A 43 -0.19 -7.75 -10.58
CA VAL A 43 0.26 -6.95 -11.75
C VAL A 43 -0.83 -6.84 -12.80
N PHE A 44 -1.57 -7.92 -13.10
CA PHE A 44 -2.67 -7.92 -14.09
C PHE A 44 -3.72 -6.84 -13.83
N ASN A 45 -4.02 -6.55 -12.57
CA ASN A 45 -5.05 -5.59 -12.20
C ASN A 45 -4.60 -4.13 -12.37
N ILE A 46 -3.29 -3.88 -12.54
CA ILE A 46 -2.68 -2.55 -12.64
C ILE A 46 -1.90 -2.35 -13.95
N LEU A 47 -2.01 -3.28 -14.90
CA LEU A 47 -1.31 -3.22 -16.20
C LEU A 47 -1.67 -1.97 -17.00
N ASN A 48 -2.92 -1.51 -16.89
CA ASN A 48 -3.42 -0.35 -17.62
C ASN A 48 -2.99 1.00 -17.01
N GLU A 49 -2.37 0.99 -15.83
CA GLU A 49 -2.01 2.21 -15.13
C GLU A 49 -0.77 2.88 -15.74
N LYS A 50 -0.90 4.12 -16.18
CA LYS A 50 0.15 4.86 -16.90
C LYS A 50 1.05 5.71 -15.99
N THR A 51 0.62 5.94 -14.76
CA THR A 51 1.34 6.79 -13.80
C THR A 51 1.51 6.06 -12.48
N THR A 52 2.62 6.33 -11.78
CA THR A 52 2.87 5.77 -10.44
C THR A 52 1.75 6.16 -9.47
N ALA A 53 1.23 7.39 -9.61
CA ALA A 53 0.10 7.90 -8.86
C ALA A 53 -1.18 7.06 -9.02
N ASN A 54 -1.56 6.73 -10.26
CA ASN A 54 -2.76 5.95 -10.51
C ASN A 54 -2.56 4.49 -10.13
N LEU A 55 -1.36 3.93 -10.36
CA LEU A 55 -0.99 2.60 -9.88
C LEU A 55 -1.17 2.51 -8.36
N MET A 56 -0.63 3.46 -7.60
CA MET A 56 -0.77 3.47 -6.14
C MET A 56 -2.23 3.62 -5.71
N LYS A 57 -3.03 4.43 -6.44
CA LYS A 57 -4.47 4.54 -6.21
C LYS A 57 -5.21 3.23 -6.47
N ALA A 58 -4.84 2.49 -7.51
CA ALA A 58 -5.44 1.18 -7.83
C ALA A 58 -5.12 0.15 -6.74
N LEU A 59 -3.86 0.10 -6.29
CA LEU A 59 -3.45 -0.76 -5.16
C LEU A 59 -4.19 -0.40 -3.87
N SER A 60 -4.25 0.88 -3.52
CA SER A 60 -5.03 1.38 -2.39
C SER A 60 -6.50 0.98 -2.52
N ASN A 61 -7.12 1.15 -3.68
CA ASN A 61 -8.51 0.72 -3.89
C ASN A 61 -8.72 -0.81 -3.76
N MET A 62 -7.73 -1.63 -4.11
CA MET A 62 -7.83 -3.08 -4.00
C MET A 62 -7.71 -3.57 -2.55
N TYR A 63 -6.81 -2.95 -1.78
CA TYR A 63 -6.40 -3.47 -0.47
C TYR A 63 -6.85 -2.61 0.72
N GLU A 64 -7.05 -1.31 0.54
CA GLU A 64 -7.53 -0.39 1.59
C GLU A 64 -9.07 -0.27 1.58
N LYS A 65 -9.76 -0.69 0.51
CA LYS A 65 -11.21 -0.84 0.58
C LYS A 65 -11.56 -2.01 1.52
N PRO A 66 -12.63 -1.88 2.33
CA PRO A 66 -13.15 -3.00 3.10
C PRO A 66 -13.84 -4.00 2.16
N THR A 67 -13.02 -4.78 1.46
CA THR A 67 -13.47 -5.90 0.62
C THR A 67 -14.06 -6.99 1.49
N ILE A 68 -14.96 -7.81 0.94
CA ILE A 68 -15.53 -8.97 1.67
C ILE A 68 -14.40 -9.87 2.18
N ILE A 69 -13.32 -10.01 1.41
CA ILE A 69 -12.12 -10.78 1.79
C ILE A 69 -11.44 -10.16 3.00
N ASN A 70 -11.19 -8.84 2.99
CA ASN A 70 -10.59 -8.15 4.13
C ASN A 70 -11.51 -8.22 5.37
N LYS A 71 -12.83 -8.11 5.19
CA LYS A 71 -13.80 -8.26 6.29
C LYS A 71 -13.78 -9.67 6.87
N VAL A 72 -13.79 -10.71 6.03
CA VAL A 72 -13.71 -12.10 6.46
C VAL A 72 -12.37 -12.37 7.16
N TYR A 73 -11.27 -11.82 6.63
CA TYR A 73 -9.95 -11.91 7.26
C TYR A 73 -9.93 -11.28 8.66
N LEU A 74 -10.48 -10.06 8.82
CA LEU A 74 -10.58 -9.40 10.12
C LEU A 74 -11.50 -10.18 11.09
N ILE A 75 -12.62 -10.72 10.61
CA ILE A 75 -13.49 -11.60 11.41
C ILE A 75 -12.72 -12.85 11.87
N CYS A 76 -11.96 -13.49 10.98
CA CYS A 76 -11.14 -14.65 11.33
C CYS A 76 -10.05 -14.28 12.35
N GLN A 77 -9.40 -13.12 12.23
CA GLN A 77 -8.45 -12.65 13.24
C GLN A 77 -9.13 -12.43 14.59
N LEU A 78 -10.28 -11.75 14.60
CA LEU A 78 -11.05 -11.47 15.82
C LEU A 78 -11.51 -12.75 16.52
N VAL A 79 -12.04 -13.72 15.78
CA VAL A 79 -12.50 -15.00 16.33
C VAL A 79 -11.35 -15.84 16.89
N ASN A 80 -10.16 -15.73 16.30
CA ASN A 80 -8.97 -16.44 16.76
C ASN A 80 -8.14 -15.64 17.78
N LEU A 81 -8.53 -14.41 18.10
CA LEU A 81 -7.81 -13.56 19.05
C LEU A 81 -8.00 -14.14 20.46
N ARG A 82 -6.94 -14.75 20.99
CA ARG A 82 -6.93 -15.32 22.34
C ARG A 82 -5.80 -14.73 23.14
N MET A 83 -6.10 -14.33 24.37
CA MET A 83 -5.09 -13.92 25.32
C MET A 83 -4.33 -15.14 25.84
N GLY A 84 -3.00 -15.13 25.71
CA GLY A 84 -2.14 -16.14 26.32
C GLY A 84 -2.00 -15.92 27.84
N GLU A 85 -1.80 -17.01 28.58
CA GLU A 85 -1.57 -16.96 30.01
C GLU A 85 -0.27 -16.19 30.32
N GLY A 86 -0.37 -15.15 31.16
CA GLY A 86 0.75 -14.24 31.46
C GLY A 86 0.93 -13.04 30.52
N ASN A 87 0.12 -12.90 29.46
CA ASN A 87 0.16 -11.70 28.62
C ASN A 87 -0.41 -10.47 29.35
N SER A 88 0.02 -9.27 28.95
CA SER A 88 -0.56 -8.02 29.46
C SER A 88 -1.95 -7.78 28.86
N VAL A 89 -2.93 -7.50 29.71
CA VAL A 89 -4.31 -7.12 29.31
C VAL A 89 -4.27 -5.89 28.39
N THR A 90 -3.43 -4.91 28.69
CA THR A 90 -3.29 -3.69 27.89
C THR A 90 -2.79 -4.00 26.47
N ASN A 91 -1.82 -4.92 26.34
CA ASN A 91 -1.32 -5.32 25.02
C ASN A 91 -2.39 -6.05 24.22
N HIS A 92 -3.17 -6.91 24.87
CA HIS A 92 -4.27 -7.62 24.23
C HIS A 92 -5.38 -6.67 23.75
N ILE A 93 -5.72 -5.66 24.54
CA ILE A 93 -6.69 -4.62 24.15
C ILE A 93 -6.16 -3.78 22.97
N ASN A 94 -4.86 -3.48 22.93
CA ASN A 94 -4.28 -2.75 21.79
C ASN A 94 -4.32 -3.56 20.49
N GLU A 95 -4.08 -4.87 20.57
CA GLU A 95 -4.18 -5.79 19.43
C GLU A 95 -5.64 -5.88 18.92
N PHE A 96 -6.60 -6.01 19.84
CA PHE A 96 -8.03 -5.95 19.53
C PHE A 96 -8.41 -4.62 18.84
N ASN A 97 -7.98 -3.49 19.38
CA ASN A 97 -8.27 -2.17 18.82
C ASN A 97 -7.66 -1.98 17.42
N THR A 98 -6.50 -2.61 17.15
CA THR A 98 -5.87 -2.57 15.83
C THR A 98 -6.69 -3.33 14.77
N ILE A 99 -7.40 -4.39 15.17
CA ILE A 99 -8.28 -5.16 14.27
C ILE A 99 -9.59 -4.40 13.97
N LEU A 100 -10.06 -3.58 14.90
CA LEU A 100 -11.30 -2.80 14.76
C LEU A 100 -11.13 -1.42 14.08
N ALA A 101 -9.92 -0.89 14.03
CA ALA A 101 -9.60 0.43 13.44
C ALA A 101 -9.70 0.41 11.91
#